data_AF-A0A136KVF9-F1
#
_entry.id   AF-A0A136KVF9-F1
#
_cell.length_a   1.000
_cell.length_b   1.000
_cell.length_c   1.000
_cell.angle_alpha   90.00
_cell.angle_beta   90.00
_cell.angle_gamma   90.00
#
_symmetry.space_group_name_H-M   'P 1'
#
loop_
_entity.id
_entity.type
_entity.pdbx_description
1 polymer ?
#
loop_
_entity_poly.entity_id
_entity_poly.type
_entity_poly.pdbx_seq_one_letter_code
_entity_poly.pdbx_strand_id
1 'polypeptide(L)'
;MAKRRGIGDLFFIKRRPKWRIAKEWQRPESDDALKALIAAEDFVTEDDITAFIERVRPKNENGRPVALADFKTILSDLAILHNFDFIGEYFKNNQASQHYQNLYYRYNWLFGTFAVLTTLATVLTLAVAGSPANSPERMSTAILAAVMGAMTTFLGTRMRTVQPQRRWYTHRRRTEALRSHYFLFLAHAAPIAAQIISARASFT
;
A
#
# COMPACT_ATOMS: atom_id res chain seq x y z
N MET A 1 -2.71 -29.11 -10.94
CA MET A 1 -3.27 -29.48 -9.63
C MET A 1 -3.99 -28.29 -9.01
N ALA A 2 -5.33 -28.32 -8.93
CA ALA A 2 -6.10 -27.25 -8.29
C ALA A 2 -6.03 -27.40 -6.75
N LYS A 3 -5.41 -26.43 -6.07
CA LYS A 3 -5.28 -26.40 -4.61
C LYS A 3 -6.68 -26.26 -4.00
N ARG A 4 -7.14 -27.26 -3.24
CA ARG A 4 -8.44 -27.23 -2.54
C ARG A 4 -8.48 -26.01 -1.62
N ARG A 5 -9.26 -24.99 -1.98
CA ARG A 5 -9.49 -23.79 -1.16
C ARG A 5 -10.41 -24.19 0.00
N GLY A 6 -9.84 -24.45 1.17
CA GLY A 6 -10.61 -24.72 2.38
C GLY A 6 -11.30 -23.46 2.93
N ILE A 7 -12.15 -23.63 3.95
CA ILE A 7 -12.82 -22.54 4.69
C ILE A 7 -11.79 -21.51 5.22
N GLY A 8 -10.57 -21.94 5.52
CA GLY A 8 -9.46 -21.05 5.93
C GLY A 8 -8.93 -20.12 4.83
N ASP A 9 -9.25 -20.37 3.56
CA ASP A 9 -8.95 -19.48 2.42
C ASP A 9 -10.12 -18.53 2.09
N LEU A 10 -11.21 -18.58 2.86
CA LEU A 10 -12.25 -17.55 2.77
C LEU A 10 -11.62 -16.20 3.12
N PHE A 11 -11.82 -15.22 2.22
CA PHE A 11 -11.29 -13.86 2.32
C PHE A 11 -11.54 -13.21 3.70
N PHE A 12 -12.59 -13.61 4.41
CA PHE A 12 -13.00 -13.11 5.72
C PHE A 12 -12.07 -13.48 6.88
N ILE A 13 -11.36 -14.62 6.80
CA ILE A 13 -10.53 -15.13 7.91
C ILE A 13 -9.07 -14.75 7.71
N LYS A 14 -8.54 -14.90 6.48
CA LYS A 14 -7.11 -14.73 6.19
C LYS A 14 -6.67 -13.26 6.04
N ARG A 15 -7.59 -12.36 5.67
CA ARG A 15 -7.28 -10.93 5.43
C ARG A 15 -8.09 -10.04 6.37
N ARG A 16 -7.94 -10.25 7.67
CA ARG A 16 -8.53 -9.34 8.67
C ARG A 16 -7.90 -7.95 8.51
N PRO A 17 -8.71 -6.91 8.27
CA PRO A 17 -8.16 -5.57 8.16
C PRO A 17 -7.60 -5.13 9.52
N LYS A 18 -6.46 -4.47 9.51
CA LYS A 18 -5.87 -3.89 10.74
C LYS A 18 -6.78 -2.78 11.23
N TRP A 19 -7.04 -2.62 12.53
CA TRP A 19 -7.98 -1.60 13.05
C TRP A 19 -7.38 -0.20 13.25
N ARG A 20 -6.05 -0.09 13.32
CA ARG A 20 -5.35 1.20 13.40
C ARG A 20 -4.27 1.25 12.31
N ILE A 21 -4.47 2.14 11.35
CA ILE A 21 -3.45 2.54 10.37
C ILE A 21 -3.54 4.05 10.29
N ALA A 22 -2.44 4.73 10.61
CA ALA A 22 -2.36 6.18 10.52
C ALA A 22 -2.68 6.63 9.09
N LYS A 23 -3.50 7.67 8.96
CA LYS A 23 -3.85 8.23 7.65
C LYS A 23 -2.70 9.08 7.11
N GLU A 24 -2.06 9.82 8.00
CA GLU A 24 -1.02 10.78 7.66
C GLU A 24 0.33 10.20 8.01
N TRP A 25 1.30 10.44 7.12
CA TRP A 25 2.68 10.10 7.36
C TRP A 25 3.29 11.15 8.28
N GLN A 26 4.00 10.67 9.31
CA GLN A 26 4.80 11.49 10.19
C GLN A 26 6.26 11.14 9.91
N ARG A 27 7.08 12.16 9.62
CA ARG A 27 8.52 11.98 9.43
C ARG A 27 9.12 11.47 10.75
N PRO A 28 9.94 10.41 10.73
CA PRO A 28 10.67 9.99 11.92
C PRO A 28 11.57 11.14 12.43
N GLU A 29 11.66 11.29 13.74
CA GLU A 29 12.53 12.31 14.37
C GLU A 29 14.01 11.99 14.22
N SER A 30 14.35 10.71 14.09
CA SER A 30 15.73 10.23 13.89
C SER A 30 16.02 10.04 12.40
N ASP A 31 17.14 10.60 11.94
CA ASP A 31 17.63 10.42 10.58
C ASP A 31 18.01 8.95 10.29
N ASP A 32 18.45 8.19 11.29
CA ASP A 32 18.75 6.75 11.13
C ASP A 32 17.47 5.95 10.85
N ALA A 33 16.37 6.30 11.53
CA ALA A 33 15.06 5.69 11.26
C ALA A 33 14.55 6.05 9.85
N LEU A 34 14.82 7.27 9.37
CA LEU A 34 14.50 7.66 8.00
C LEU A 34 15.33 6.87 6.98
N LYS A 35 16.64 6.71 7.20
CA LYS A 35 17.51 5.88 6.35
C LYS A 35 17.04 4.43 6.28
N ALA A 36 16.66 3.84 7.42
CA ALA A 36 16.13 2.48 7.47
C ALA A 36 14.82 2.33 6.65
N LEU A 37 13.94 3.33 6.68
CA LEU A 37 12.72 3.32 5.86
C LEU A 37 13.01 3.47 4.36
N ILE A 38 13.96 4.33 4.00
CA ILE A 38 14.42 4.51 2.62
C ILE A 38 14.98 3.19 2.08
N ALA A 39 15.84 2.53 2.85
CA ALA A 39 16.40 1.22 2.50
C ALA A 39 15.33 0.13 2.38
N ALA A 40 14.30 0.14 3.24
CA ALA A 40 13.21 -0.83 3.18
C ALA A 40 12.33 -0.73 1.92
N GLU A 41 12.33 0.41 1.24
CA GLU A 41 11.59 0.65 -0.01
C GLU A 41 12.47 0.54 -1.27
N ASP A 42 13.69 0.01 -1.11
CA ASP A 42 14.72 -0.17 -2.15
C ASP A 42 15.24 1.13 -2.78
N PHE A 43 15.13 2.26 -2.09
CA PHE A 43 15.78 3.49 -2.52
C PHE A 43 17.29 3.42 -2.23
N VAL A 44 18.10 3.94 -3.15
CA VAL A 44 19.55 3.86 -3.08
C VAL A 44 20.07 4.85 -2.04
N THR A 45 20.81 4.35 -1.05
CA THR A 45 21.51 5.16 -0.06
C THR A 45 22.98 5.36 -0.43
N GLU A 46 23.66 6.28 0.25
CA GLU A 46 25.12 6.50 0.06
C GLU A 46 25.92 5.24 0.43
N ASP A 47 25.46 4.50 1.44
CA ASP A 47 26.06 3.24 1.88
C ASP A 47 25.95 2.17 0.79
N ASP A 48 24.82 2.12 0.07
CA ASP A 48 24.61 1.17 -1.04
C ASP A 48 25.55 1.45 -2.23
N ILE A 49 25.81 2.72 -2.52
CA ILE A 49 26.76 3.12 -3.58
C ILE A 49 28.19 2.70 -3.20
N THR A 50 28.56 2.92 -1.95
CA THR A 50 29.88 2.54 -1.43
C THR A 50 30.06 1.02 -1.50
N ALA A 51 29.06 0.25 -1.04
CA ALA A 51 29.05 -1.20 -1.14
C ALA A 51 29.11 -1.70 -2.60
N PHE A 52 28.42 -1.02 -3.52
CA PHE A 52 28.46 -1.33 -4.95
C PHE A 52 29.86 -1.13 -5.54
N ILE A 53 30.54 -0.02 -5.23
CA ILE A 53 31.89 0.29 -5.70
C ILE A 53 32.89 -0.77 -5.20
N GLU A 54 32.82 -1.13 -3.91
CA GLU A 54 33.70 -2.15 -3.33
C GLU A 54 33.50 -3.53 -3.96
N ARG A 55 32.25 -3.90 -4.23
CA ARG A 55 31.89 -5.21 -4.79
C ARG A 55 32.21 -5.35 -6.27
N VAL A 56 31.84 -4.36 -7.07
CA VAL A 56 31.90 -4.44 -8.55
C VAL A 56 33.23 -3.89 -9.09
N ARG A 57 33.91 -3.02 -8.33
CA ARG A 57 35.12 -2.30 -8.75
C ARG A 57 35.01 -1.78 -10.18
N PRO A 58 33.96 -0.98 -10.47
CA PRO A 58 33.71 -0.51 -11.82
C PRO A 58 34.90 0.27 -12.36
N LYS A 59 35.17 0.14 -13.66
CA LYS A 59 36.19 0.91 -14.37
C LYS A 59 35.51 1.90 -15.30
N ASN A 60 36.08 3.10 -15.42
CA ASN A 60 35.62 4.09 -16.39
C ASN A 60 36.03 3.71 -17.83
N GLU A 61 35.60 4.51 -18.81
CA GLU A 61 35.95 4.35 -20.23
C GLU A 61 37.47 4.32 -20.49
N ASN A 62 38.24 4.92 -19.58
CA ASN A 62 39.71 4.95 -19.62
C ASN A 62 40.37 3.81 -18.82
N GLY A 63 39.61 2.82 -18.36
CA GLY A 63 40.11 1.66 -17.61
C GLY A 63 40.53 1.93 -16.17
N ARG A 64 40.32 3.15 -15.65
CA ARG A 64 40.64 3.52 -14.26
C ARG A 64 39.52 3.08 -13.32
N PRO A 65 39.85 2.61 -12.09
CA PRO A 65 38.84 2.30 -11.09
C PRO A 65 38.07 3.58 -10.74
N VAL A 66 36.74 3.48 -10.78
CA VAL A 66 35.84 4.58 -10.40
C VAL A 66 35.88 4.72 -8.88
N ALA A 67 36.13 5.94 -8.40
CA ALA A 67 36.12 6.26 -6.98
C ALA A 67 34.79 6.93 -6.58
N LEU A 68 34.49 6.96 -5.28
CA LEU A 68 33.32 7.68 -4.75
C LEU A 68 33.30 9.16 -5.19
N ALA A 69 34.48 9.77 -5.35
CA ALA A 69 34.62 11.14 -5.83
C ALA A 69 34.06 11.36 -7.25
N ASP A 70 34.05 10.32 -8.10
CA ASP A 70 33.48 10.38 -9.46
C ASP A 70 31.94 10.39 -9.42
N PHE A 71 31.35 9.95 -8.31
CA PHE A 71 29.90 9.99 -8.06
C PHE A 71 29.44 11.28 -7.38
N LYS A 72 30.31 12.29 -7.20
CA LYS A 72 29.99 13.51 -6.44
C LYS A 72 28.69 14.19 -6.90
N THR A 73 28.43 14.26 -8.20
CA THR A 73 27.18 14.83 -8.74
C THR A 73 25.96 13.99 -8.40
N ILE A 74 26.07 12.66 -8.48
CA ILE A 74 24.97 11.76 -8.08
C ILE A 74 24.70 11.87 -6.58
N LEU A 75 25.75 11.95 -5.76
CA LEU A 75 25.61 12.10 -4.32
C LEU A 75 24.96 13.43 -3.96
N SER A 76 25.32 14.53 -4.64
CA SER A 76 24.61 15.80 -4.45
C SER A 76 23.15 15.74 -4.89
N ASP A 77 22.86 15.09 -6.00
CA ASP A 77 21.48 14.97 -6.50
C ASP A 77 20.63 14.03 -5.63
N LEU A 78 21.22 12.95 -5.11
CA LEU A 78 20.59 12.05 -4.14
C LEU A 78 20.32 12.77 -2.82
N ALA A 79 21.28 13.55 -2.33
CA ALA A 79 21.08 14.38 -1.15
C ALA A 79 19.92 15.35 -1.37
N ILE A 80 19.78 15.93 -2.57
CA ILE A 80 18.64 16.78 -2.92
C ILE A 80 17.32 15.97 -2.94
N LEU A 81 17.29 14.81 -3.60
CA LEU A 81 16.10 13.95 -3.66
C LEU A 81 15.67 13.45 -2.27
N HIS A 82 16.61 13.22 -1.37
CA HIS A 82 16.32 12.76 -0.01
C HIS A 82 15.93 13.91 0.93
N ASN A 83 16.47 15.13 0.75
CA ASN A 83 16.14 16.29 1.59
C ASN A 83 14.92 17.09 1.11
N PHE A 84 14.75 17.32 -0.20
CA PHE A 84 13.80 18.31 -0.74
C PHE A 84 12.43 17.72 -1.07
N ASP A 85 11.69 17.27 -0.05
CA ASP A 85 10.28 16.85 -0.14
C ASP A 85 9.95 15.59 -0.96
N PHE A 86 10.80 15.11 -1.87
CA PHE A 86 10.46 13.98 -2.74
C PHE A 86 10.19 12.69 -1.94
N ILE A 87 11.13 12.28 -1.08
CA ILE A 87 10.96 11.09 -0.23
C ILE A 87 9.78 11.28 0.75
N GLY A 88 9.59 12.49 1.26
CA GLY A 88 8.45 12.81 2.12
C GLY A 88 7.11 12.63 1.40
N GLU A 89 6.99 13.13 0.17
CA GLU A 89 5.79 13.00 -0.64
C GLU A 89 5.55 11.55 -1.07
N TYR A 90 6.62 10.79 -1.33
CA TYR A 90 6.54 9.35 -1.55
C TYR A 90 5.90 8.64 -0.34
N PHE A 91 6.44 8.85 0.86
CA PHE A 91 5.93 8.17 2.06
C PHE A 91 4.53 8.64 2.46
N LYS A 92 4.20 9.93 2.27
CA LYS A 92 2.83 10.44 2.43
C LYS A 92 1.84 9.68 1.53
N ASN A 93 2.16 9.54 0.25
CA ASN A 93 1.31 8.82 -0.69
C ASN A 93 1.27 7.32 -0.42
N ASN A 94 2.40 6.70 -0.04
CA ASN A 94 2.46 5.28 0.32
C ASN A 94 1.58 5.00 1.54
N GLN A 95 1.74 5.77 2.63
CA GLN A 95 0.94 5.65 3.85
C GLN A 95 -0.55 5.86 3.60
N ALA A 96 -0.90 6.89 2.83
CA ALA A 96 -2.28 7.15 2.44
C ALA A 96 -2.86 5.98 1.63
N SER A 97 -2.08 5.40 0.70
CA SER A 97 -2.50 4.24 -0.09
C SER A 97 -2.80 3.04 0.81
N GLN A 98 -1.91 2.72 1.76
CA GLN A 98 -2.11 1.61 2.71
C GLN A 98 -3.33 1.84 3.60
N HIS A 99 -3.53 3.07 4.07
CA HIS A 99 -4.70 3.45 4.85
C HIS A 99 -6.00 3.21 4.07
N TYR A 100 -6.10 3.73 2.84
CA TYR A 100 -7.31 3.57 2.02
C TYR A 100 -7.55 2.13 1.54
N GLN A 101 -6.49 1.38 1.26
CA GLN A 101 -6.58 -0.05 0.95
C GLN A 101 -7.20 -0.80 2.13
N ASN A 102 -6.69 -0.57 3.34
CA ASN A 102 -7.19 -1.22 4.53
C ASN A 102 -8.61 -0.75 4.87
N LEU A 103 -8.93 0.53 4.69
CA LEU A 103 -10.28 1.07 4.88
C LEU A 103 -11.29 0.42 3.93
N TYR A 104 -10.91 0.19 2.67
CA TYR A 104 -11.71 -0.58 1.71
C TYR A 104 -11.99 -1.99 2.22
N TYR A 105 -10.96 -2.71 2.68
CA TYR A 105 -11.15 -4.06 3.24
C TYR A 105 -12.00 -4.05 4.51
N ARG A 106 -11.88 -3.05 5.39
CA ARG A 106 -12.75 -2.89 6.57
C ARG A 106 -14.21 -2.74 6.18
N TYR A 107 -14.52 -1.84 5.24
CA TYR A 107 -15.89 -1.63 4.81
C TYR A 107 -16.47 -2.88 4.17
N ASN A 108 -15.73 -3.57 3.30
CA ASN A 108 -16.20 -4.83 2.70
C ASN A 108 -16.42 -5.92 3.74
N TRP A 109 -15.53 -6.02 4.73
CA TRP A 109 -15.65 -7.02 5.80
C TRP A 109 -16.87 -6.75 6.68
N LEU A 110 -17.08 -5.51 7.09
CA LEU A 110 -18.26 -5.11 7.87
C LEU A 110 -19.54 -5.24 7.04
N PHE A 111 -19.55 -4.74 5.80
CA PHE A 111 -20.70 -4.83 4.91
C PHE A 111 -21.10 -6.28 4.67
N GLY A 112 -20.15 -7.17 4.37
CA GLY A 112 -20.43 -8.59 4.19
C GLY A 112 -20.98 -9.25 5.46
N THR A 113 -20.43 -8.91 6.63
CA THR A 113 -20.91 -9.42 7.92
C THR A 113 -22.35 -8.97 8.19
N PHE A 114 -22.64 -7.68 8.04
CA PHE A 114 -23.98 -7.15 8.27
C PHE A 114 -24.98 -7.64 7.23
N ALA A 115 -24.59 -7.80 5.96
CA ALA A 115 -25.48 -8.35 4.93
C ALA A 115 -25.91 -9.79 5.26
N VAL A 116 -24.98 -10.63 5.76
CA VAL A 116 -25.31 -11.98 6.23
C VAL A 116 -26.24 -11.93 7.44
N LEU A 117 -25.94 -11.08 8.43
CA LEU A 117 -26.79 -10.92 9.62
C LEU A 117 -28.19 -10.39 9.27
N THR A 118 -28.30 -9.46 8.32
CA THR A 118 -29.59 -8.99 7.79
C THR A 118 -30.37 -10.16 7.19
N THR A 119 -29.75 -10.98 6.34
CA THR A 119 -30.42 -12.14 5.75
C THR A 119 -30.90 -13.12 6.81
N LEU A 120 -30.06 -13.45 7.80
CA LEU A 120 -30.45 -14.33 8.91
C LEU A 120 -31.61 -13.74 9.73
N ALA A 121 -31.56 -12.45 10.04
CA ALA A 121 -32.63 -11.78 10.78
C ALA A 121 -33.95 -11.74 9.98
N THR A 122 -33.89 -11.55 8.66
CA THR A 122 -35.07 -11.64 7.79
C THR A 122 -35.65 -13.05 7.77
N VAL A 123 -34.81 -14.09 7.69
CA VAL A 123 -35.27 -15.49 7.77
C VAL A 123 -35.94 -15.79 9.11
N LEU A 124 -35.37 -15.32 10.22
CA LEU A 124 -35.99 -15.44 11.55
C LEU A 124 -37.34 -14.73 11.62
N THR A 125 -37.45 -13.54 11.03
CA THR A 125 -38.71 -12.78 10.95
C THR A 125 -39.77 -13.55 10.14
N LEU A 126 -39.38 -14.20 9.05
CA LEU A 126 -40.27 -15.05 8.27
C LEU A 126 -40.72 -16.30 9.03
N ALA A 127 -39.83 -16.91 9.83
CA ALA A 127 -40.15 -18.09 10.63
C ALA A 127 -41.24 -17.83 11.68
N VAL A 128 -41.34 -16.58 12.17
CA VAL A 128 -42.37 -16.14 13.14
C VAL A 128 -43.50 -15.33 12.48
N ALA A 129 -43.62 -15.36 11.15
CA ALA A 129 -44.63 -14.57 10.43
C ALA A 129 -46.07 -14.96 10.77
N GLY A 130 -46.29 -16.22 11.17
CA GLY A 130 -47.58 -16.71 11.64
C GLY A 130 -47.94 -16.27 13.07
N SER A 131 -46.99 -15.76 13.85
CA SER A 131 -47.26 -15.24 15.19
C SER A 131 -48.08 -13.95 15.13
N PRO A 132 -48.90 -13.66 16.16
CA PRO A 132 -49.61 -12.39 16.28
C PRO A 132 -48.68 -11.19 16.10
N ALA A 133 -49.18 -10.11 15.48
CA ALA A 133 -48.37 -8.93 15.17
C ALA A 133 -47.65 -8.32 16.39
N ASN A 134 -48.30 -8.36 17.56
CA ASN A 134 -47.80 -7.81 18.81
C ASN A 134 -47.04 -8.84 19.67
N SER A 135 -46.77 -10.04 19.12
CA SER A 135 -45.99 -11.04 19.84
C SER A 135 -44.55 -10.55 20.05
N PRO A 136 -43.95 -10.79 21.24
CA PRO A 136 -42.57 -10.41 21.51
C PRO A 136 -41.58 -10.99 20.48
N GLU A 137 -41.79 -12.24 20.03
CA GLU A 137 -40.92 -12.84 19.02
C GLU A 137 -40.93 -12.05 17.71
N ARG A 138 -42.11 -11.72 17.18
CA ARG A 138 -42.24 -11.03 15.89
C ARG A 138 -41.72 -9.60 15.95
N MET A 139 -41.94 -8.89 17.05
CA MET A 139 -41.36 -7.56 17.26
C MET A 139 -39.84 -7.61 17.33
N SER A 140 -39.26 -8.53 18.12
CA SER A 140 -37.82 -8.61 18.31
C SER A 140 -37.06 -8.97 17.03
N THR A 141 -37.58 -9.92 16.23
CA THR A 141 -36.96 -10.30 14.95
C THR A 141 -37.08 -9.18 13.91
N ALA A 142 -38.20 -8.47 13.87
CA ALA A 142 -38.41 -7.34 12.96
C ALA A 142 -37.47 -6.17 13.30
N ILE A 143 -37.30 -5.84 14.58
CA ILE A 143 -36.34 -4.83 15.04
C ILE A 143 -34.92 -5.24 14.66
N LEU A 144 -34.55 -6.50 14.90
CA LEU A 144 -33.23 -7.01 14.54
C LEU A 144 -32.97 -6.90 13.03
N ALA A 145 -33.93 -7.30 12.19
CA ALA A 145 -33.81 -7.21 10.74
C ALA A 145 -33.68 -5.75 10.27
N ALA A 146 -34.48 -4.84 10.84
CA ALA A 146 -34.42 -3.42 10.55
C ALA A 146 -33.07 -2.81 10.92
N VAL A 147 -32.56 -3.10 12.13
CA VAL A 147 -31.26 -2.59 12.60
C VAL A 147 -30.11 -3.11 11.71
N MET A 148 -30.08 -4.40 11.41
CA MET A 148 -29.03 -4.97 10.55
C MET A 148 -29.12 -4.41 9.13
N GLY A 149 -30.33 -4.29 8.57
CA GLY A 149 -30.55 -3.69 7.25
C GLY A 149 -30.12 -2.22 7.17
N ALA A 150 -30.43 -1.44 8.21
CA ALA A 150 -29.97 -0.06 8.34
C ALA A 150 -28.44 0.03 8.39
N MET A 151 -27.78 -0.83 9.17
CA MET A 151 -26.32 -0.89 9.25
C MET A 151 -25.67 -1.29 7.92
N THR A 152 -26.22 -2.29 7.21
CA THR A 152 -25.76 -2.68 5.86
C THR A 152 -25.85 -1.50 4.89
N THR A 153 -26.97 -0.78 4.90
CA THR A 153 -27.21 0.39 4.04
C THR A 153 -26.29 1.55 4.39
N PHE A 154 -26.09 1.82 5.68
CA PHE A 154 -25.19 2.85 6.17
C PHE A 154 -23.75 2.59 5.72
N LEU A 155 -23.24 1.35 5.88
CA LEU A 155 -21.89 0.97 5.46
C LEU A 155 -21.72 1.06 3.94
N GLY A 156 -22.72 0.62 3.16
CA GLY A 156 -22.73 0.76 1.71
C GLY A 156 -22.68 2.22 1.25
N THR A 157 -23.48 3.09 1.88
CA THR A 157 -23.49 4.53 1.62
C THR A 157 -22.17 5.19 2.01
N ARG A 158 -21.60 4.83 3.18
CA ARG A 158 -20.28 5.32 3.62
C ARG A 158 -19.16 4.92 2.66
N MET A 159 -19.18 3.70 2.15
CA MET A 159 -18.21 3.23 1.17
C MET A 159 -18.30 4.04 -0.13
N ARG A 160 -19.51 4.36 -0.62
CA ARG A 160 -19.74 5.18 -1.81
C ARG A 160 -19.33 6.64 -1.65
N THR A 161 -19.52 7.21 -0.45
CA THR A 161 -19.14 8.61 -0.17
C THR A 161 -17.64 8.76 0.00
N VAL A 162 -16.98 7.85 0.71
CA VAL A 162 -15.52 7.90 0.94
C VAL A 162 -14.73 7.46 -0.29
N GLN A 163 -15.28 6.56 -1.11
CA GLN A 163 -14.64 5.98 -2.30
C GLN A 163 -13.20 5.46 -2.03
N PRO A 164 -13.00 4.61 -1.01
CA PRO A 164 -11.65 4.23 -0.56
C PRO A 164 -10.85 3.52 -1.67
N GLN A 165 -11.49 2.74 -2.54
CA GLN A 165 -10.83 2.09 -3.68
C GLN A 165 -10.26 3.09 -4.69
N ARG A 166 -11.04 4.13 -5.02
CA ARG A 166 -10.59 5.18 -5.95
C ARG A 166 -9.42 5.95 -5.35
N ARG A 167 -9.51 6.34 -4.07
CA ARG A 167 -8.43 7.05 -3.37
C ARG A 167 -7.17 6.20 -3.25
N TRP A 168 -7.31 4.92 -2.90
CA TRP A 168 -6.20 3.98 -2.91
C TRP A 168 -5.51 3.94 -4.28
N TYR A 169 -6.26 3.77 -5.37
CA TYR A 169 -5.69 3.73 -6.71
C TYR A 169 -4.95 5.01 -7.08
N THR A 170 -5.52 6.17 -6.76
CA THR A 170 -4.88 7.47 -7.00
C THR A 170 -3.55 7.60 -6.25
N HIS A 171 -3.52 7.30 -4.95
CA HIS A 171 -2.30 7.39 -4.16
C HIS A 171 -1.27 6.34 -4.58
N ARG A 172 -1.70 5.11 -4.88
CA ARG A 172 -0.80 4.04 -5.34
C ARG A 172 -0.16 4.40 -6.68
N ARG A 173 -0.94 4.92 -7.63
CA ARG A 173 -0.42 5.40 -8.92
C ARG A 173 0.61 6.52 -8.75
N ARG A 174 0.35 7.48 -7.86
CA ARG A 174 1.31 8.56 -7.55
C ARG A 174 2.59 8.02 -6.92
N THR A 175 2.46 7.10 -5.97
CA THR A 175 3.60 6.43 -5.31
C THR A 175 4.47 5.69 -6.33
N GLU A 176 3.86 4.93 -7.24
CA GLU A 176 4.57 4.21 -8.30
C GLU A 176 5.17 5.15 -9.34
N ALA A 177 4.49 6.25 -9.69
CA ALA A 177 5.04 7.26 -10.58
C ALA A 177 6.30 7.90 -9.97
N LEU A 178 6.27 8.29 -8.69
CA LEU A 178 7.44 8.80 -7.97
C LEU A 178 8.57 7.76 -7.97
N ARG A 179 8.29 6.51 -7.60
CA ARG A 179 9.28 5.42 -7.61
C ARG A 179 9.89 5.24 -9.01
N SER A 180 9.08 5.26 -10.07
CA SER A 180 9.57 5.16 -11.45
C SER A 180 10.43 6.34 -11.87
N HIS A 181 10.04 7.57 -11.53
CA HIS A 181 10.84 8.77 -11.83
C HIS A 181 12.18 8.75 -11.10
N TYR A 182 12.21 8.26 -9.85
CA TYR A 182 13.45 8.08 -9.10
C TYR A 182 14.40 7.10 -9.81
N PHE A 183 13.92 5.93 -10.21
CA PHE A 183 14.79 4.95 -10.89
C PHE A 183 15.16 5.38 -12.31
N LEU A 184 14.29 6.08 -13.03
CA LEU A 184 14.62 6.68 -14.31
C LEU A 184 15.71 7.74 -14.13
N PHE A 185 15.62 8.59 -13.11
CA PHE A 185 16.65 9.57 -12.80
C PHE A 185 18.01 8.88 -12.56
N LEU A 186 18.04 7.85 -11.72
CA LEU A 186 19.26 7.07 -11.46
C LEU A 186 19.81 6.39 -12.72
N ALA A 187 18.96 5.84 -13.58
CA ALA A 187 19.38 5.20 -14.82
C ALA A 187 20.03 6.17 -15.82
N HIS A 188 19.62 7.45 -15.81
CA HIS A 188 20.17 8.50 -16.67
C HIS A 188 21.38 9.22 -16.06
N ALA A 189 21.70 8.97 -14.78
CA ALA A 189 22.83 9.62 -14.13
C ALA A 189 24.17 9.12 -14.70
N ALA A 190 25.07 10.06 -14.98
CA ALA A 190 26.11 9.93 -16.02
C ALA A 190 27.24 8.88 -15.83
N PRO A 191 27.54 8.27 -14.67
CA PRO A 191 28.39 7.08 -14.63
C PRO A 191 27.63 5.75 -14.78
N ILE A 192 26.31 5.70 -14.53
CA ILE A 192 25.51 4.46 -14.61
C ILE A 192 25.06 4.21 -16.05
N ALA A 193 24.61 5.25 -16.74
CA ALA A 193 24.24 5.17 -18.15
C ALA A 193 25.40 4.67 -19.03
N ALA A 194 26.61 5.20 -18.81
CA ALA A 194 27.81 4.77 -19.52
C ALA A 194 28.16 3.29 -19.26
N GLN A 195 27.97 2.79 -18.03
CA GLN A 195 28.21 1.38 -17.68
C GLN A 195 27.15 0.42 -18.22
N ILE A 196 25.87 0.82 -18.28
CA ILE A 196 24.81 0.02 -18.91
C ILE A 196 25.03 -0.09 -20.43
N ILE A 197 25.44 1.01 -21.06
CA ILE A 197 25.75 1.06 -22.50
C ILE A 197 26.98 0.20 -22.80
N SER A 198 28.06 0.29 -22.01
CA SER A 198 29.26 -0.53 -22.21
C SER A 198 29.01 -2.01 -21.94
N ALA A 199 28.19 -2.35 -20.93
CA ALA A 199 27.76 -3.73 -20.69
C ALA A 199 26.96 -4.28 -21.88
N ARG A 200 26.04 -3.52 -22.47
CA ARG A 200 25.31 -3.94 -23.68
C ARG A 200 26.21 -4.13 -24.90
N ALA A 201 27.21 -3.26 -25.09
CA ALA A 201 28.16 -3.37 -26.20
C ALA A 201 29.06 -4.61 -26.11
N SER A 202 29.24 -5.20 -24.92
CA SER A 202 30.01 -6.43 -24.73
C SER A 202 29.24 -7.74 -25.02
N PHE A 203 27.91 -7.64 -25.25
CA PHE A 203 27.04 -8.79 -25.56
C PHE A 203 26.64 -8.87 -27.05
N THR A 204 27.18 -7.99 -27.89
CA THR A 204 27.06 -7.99 -29.37
C THR A 204 28.42 -8.23 -29.99
#